data_AF-A0A5A8EC16-F1
#
_entry.id   AF-A0A5A8EC16-F1
#
_cell.length_a   1.000
_cell.length_b   1.000
_cell.length_c   1.000
_cell.angle_alpha   90.00
_cell.angle_beta   90.00
_cell.angle_gamma   90.00
#
_symmetry.space_group_name_H-M   'P 1'
#
loop_
_entity.id
_entity.type
_entity.pdbx_description
1 polymer ?
#
loop_
_entity_poly.entity_id
_entity_poly.type
_entity_poly.pdbx_seq_one_letter_code
_entity_poly.pdbx_strand_id
1 'polypeptide(L)'
;MAAGKHRGVGSPARVGRIRLRLPAPAKPGPPGVSAPSVVAPSLNMGRLHGPGKGISSSALPYKRTAPSWFNKKASEIEDSVAKFARRGLRPSQIGVILRDSHGVAQVKAVTGAKILRLLKRRGLAPELPEDLYHLIKKAVSVRKHLESNRKDKDSKFRLILIESRIHRLARYYKRTRQLTPNWKYDSATASTLVA
;
A
#
# COMPACT_ATOMS: atom_id res chain seq x y z
N MET A 1 -16.67 -62.19 -58.47
CA MET A 1 -16.00 -63.50 -58.45
C MET A 1 -14.94 -63.52 -59.54
N ALA A 2 -13.81 -64.20 -59.29
CA ALA A 2 -12.60 -64.38 -60.12
C ALA A 2 -11.72 -63.12 -60.29
N ALA A 3 -10.59 -62.95 -59.58
CA ALA A 3 -9.32 -63.70 -59.55
C ALA A 3 -8.43 -63.46 -60.79
N GLY A 4 -7.31 -62.77 -60.56
CA GLY A 4 -6.25 -62.58 -61.55
C GLY A 4 -4.97 -62.07 -60.87
N LYS A 5 -4.18 -63.01 -60.37
CA LYS A 5 -2.93 -62.82 -59.62
C LYS A 5 -1.77 -63.05 -60.58
N HIS A 6 -0.90 -62.08 -60.82
CA HIS A 6 0.44 -62.33 -61.37
C HIS A 6 1.53 -61.57 -60.61
N ARG A 7 2.57 -62.34 -60.29
CA ARG A 7 3.71 -62.02 -59.43
C ARG A 7 4.87 -61.46 -60.26
N GLY A 8 5.74 -60.70 -59.59
CA GLY A 8 7.15 -60.53 -59.96
C GLY A 8 7.58 -59.06 -59.88
N VAL A 9 8.73 -58.67 -59.35
CA VAL A 9 9.86 -59.39 -58.73
C VAL A 9 10.59 -58.32 -57.89
N GLY A 10 11.08 -58.67 -56.70
CA GLY A 10 11.79 -57.74 -55.82
C GLY A 10 13.26 -57.53 -56.20
N SER A 11 13.84 -56.42 -55.74
CA SER A 11 15.25 -56.34 -55.36
C SER A 11 15.41 -55.40 -54.15
N PRO A 12 16.19 -55.76 -53.11
CA PRO A 12 16.16 -55.08 -51.81
C PRO A 12 17.24 -53.98 -51.72
N ALA A 13 16.82 -52.72 -51.55
CA ALA A 13 17.76 -51.66 -51.20
C ALA A 13 18.05 -51.70 -49.68
N ARG A 14 19.29 -52.10 -49.38
CA ARG A 14 20.00 -52.06 -48.09
C ARG A 14 19.52 -50.94 -47.16
N VAL A 15 18.89 -51.32 -46.06
CA VAL A 15 18.69 -50.46 -44.89
C VAL A 15 20.06 -50.23 -44.25
N GLY A 16 20.65 -49.06 -44.49
CA GLY A 16 21.86 -48.59 -43.82
C GLY A 16 21.62 -48.51 -42.31
N ARG A 17 22.29 -49.37 -41.56
CA ARG A 17 22.23 -49.44 -40.10
C ARG A 17 22.98 -48.23 -39.53
N ILE A 18 22.28 -47.11 -39.34
CA ILE A 18 22.81 -45.93 -38.61
C ILE A 18 23.02 -46.36 -37.16
N ARG A 19 24.28 -46.57 -36.76
CA ARG A 19 24.67 -46.75 -35.36
C ARG A 19 24.37 -45.46 -34.60
N LEU A 20 23.25 -45.42 -33.88
CA LEU A 20 22.99 -44.40 -32.86
C LEU A 20 24.05 -44.53 -31.76
N ARG A 21 25.01 -43.61 -31.76
CA ARG A 21 26.02 -43.48 -30.71
C ARG A 21 25.35 -42.81 -29.52
N LEU A 22 24.98 -43.59 -28.49
CA LEU A 22 24.47 -43.06 -27.23
C LEU A 22 25.50 -42.10 -26.60
N PRO A 23 25.10 -40.90 -26.12
CA PRO A 23 25.99 -40.01 -25.39
C PRO A 23 26.34 -40.59 -24.01
N ALA A 24 27.61 -40.50 -23.64
CA ALA A 24 28.13 -40.96 -22.34
C ALA A 24 27.52 -40.15 -21.17
N PRO A 25 27.35 -40.75 -19.98
CA PRO A 25 26.78 -40.07 -18.82
C PRO A 25 27.72 -38.98 -18.28
N ALA A 26 27.17 -37.80 -18.01
CA ALA A 26 27.87 -36.67 -17.39
C ALA A 26 28.36 -37.04 -15.97
N LYS A 27 29.62 -36.70 -15.66
CA LYS A 27 30.19 -36.89 -14.31
C LYS A 27 29.50 -35.96 -13.29
N PRO A 28 29.26 -36.41 -12.04
CA PRO A 28 28.71 -35.57 -10.99
C PRO A 28 29.70 -34.47 -10.59
N GLY A 29 29.22 -33.23 -10.51
CA GLY A 29 29.98 -32.08 -10.04
C GLY A 29 30.25 -32.11 -8.53
N PRO A 30 31.23 -31.31 -8.04
CA PRO A 30 31.65 -31.33 -6.65
C PRO A 30 30.54 -30.84 -5.68
N PRO A 31 30.52 -31.34 -4.43
CA PRO A 31 29.48 -31.02 -3.47
C PRO A 31 29.53 -29.56 -3.02
N GLY A 32 28.33 -29.01 -2.79
CA GLY A 32 28.05 -27.58 -2.67
C GLY A 32 28.89 -26.82 -1.65
N VAL A 33 29.43 -25.70 -2.12
CA VAL A 33 29.70 -24.52 -1.30
C VAL A 33 28.40 -24.12 -0.61
N SER A 34 28.44 -24.11 0.72
CA SER A 34 27.36 -23.63 1.57
C SER A 34 27.00 -22.20 1.16
N ALA A 35 25.75 -22.01 0.73
CA ALA A 35 25.21 -20.68 0.49
C ALA A 35 25.33 -19.85 1.79
N PRO A 36 25.82 -18.61 1.75
CA PRO A 36 25.78 -17.75 2.92
C PRO A 36 24.32 -17.57 3.31
N SER A 37 24.01 -17.92 4.56
CA SER A 37 22.67 -17.72 5.13
C SER A 37 22.28 -16.28 4.88
N VAL A 38 21.26 -16.07 4.06
CA VAL A 38 20.62 -14.77 3.91
C VAL A 38 20.08 -14.44 5.30
N VAL A 39 20.82 -13.62 6.04
CA VAL A 39 20.36 -13.10 7.32
C VAL A 39 19.09 -12.35 7.00
N ALA A 40 17.95 -12.92 7.39
CA ALA A 40 16.66 -12.27 7.25
C ALA A 40 16.80 -10.87 7.87
N PRO A 41 16.41 -9.79 7.16
CA PRO A 41 16.43 -8.47 7.74
C PRO A 41 15.54 -8.52 8.98
N SER A 42 16.16 -8.38 10.15
CA SER A 42 15.43 -8.25 11.40
C SER A 42 14.43 -7.11 11.20
N LEU A 43 13.13 -7.44 11.32
CA LEU A 43 12.07 -6.44 11.31
C LEU A 43 12.32 -5.55 12.53
N ASN A 44 13.09 -4.49 12.32
CA ASN A 44 13.55 -3.62 13.37
C ASN A 44 12.32 -2.81 13.83
N MET A 45 11.57 -3.37 14.79
CA MET A 45 10.31 -2.81 15.30
C MET A 45 10.59 -1.47 15.98
N GLY A 46 10.63 -0.39 15.21
CA GLY A 46 11.03 0.94 15.68
C GLY A 46 10.23 2.05 15.03
N ARG A 47 10.13 3.19 15.73
CA ARG A 47 9.57 4.40 15.14
C ARG A 47 10.45 4.84 13.97
N LEU A 48 9.79 5.30 12.89
CA LEU A 48 10.45 5.60 11.63
C LEU A 48 11.68 6.52 11.74
N HIS A 49 11.57 7.59 12.52
CA HIS A 49 12.61 8.61 12.70
C HIS A 49 12.94 8.80 14.20
N GLY A 50 12.79 7.78 15.03
CA GLY A 50 13.11 7.88 16.46
C GLY A 50 13.41 6.52 17.09
N PRO A 51 14.16 6.48 18.21
CA PRO A 51 14.64 5.24 18.81
C PRO A 51 13.54 4.42 19.52
N GLY A 52 12.35 5.00 19.71
CA GLY A 52 11.27 4.37 20.48
C GLY A 52 10.75 3.06 19.85
N LYS A 53 10.35 2.14 20.73
CA LYS A 53 9.91 0.77 20.41
C LYS A 53 8.44 0.46 20.81
N GLY A 54 7.63 1.49 21.04
CA GLY A 54 6.24 1.33 21.50
C GLY A 54 5.33 0.62 20.48
N ILE A 55 4.47 -0.29 20.96
CA ILE A 55 3.62 -1.20 20.17
C ILE A 55 2.11 -0.91 20.25
N SER A 56 1.71 0.18 20.92
CA SER A 56 0.30 0.51 21.13
C SER A 56 -0.42 0.77 19.80
N SER A 57 -1.45 -0.03 19.52
CA SER A 57 -2.32 0.10 18.35
C SER A 57 -3.71 -0.47 18.64
N SER A 58 -4.70 -0.11 17.82
CA SER A 58 -6.05 -0.66 17.94
C SER A 58 -6.08 -2.13 17.53
N ALA A 59 -6.58 -3.01 18.39
CA ALA A 59 -6.85 -4.41 18.05
C ALA A 59 -8.30 -4.54 17.52
N LEU A 60 -8.44 -4.86 16.23
CA LEU A 60 -9.75 -5.07 15.63
C LEU A 60 -10.34 -6.41 16.10
N PRO A 61 -11.67 -6.49 16.35
CA PRO A 61 -12.33 -7.76 16.61
C PRO A 61 -12.13 -8.76 15.47
N TYR A 62 -12.10 -10.04 15.81
CA TYR A 62 -12.01 -11.12 14.83
C TYR A 62 -13.23 -11.11 13.89
N LYS A 63 -14.44 -11.04 14.47
CA LYS A 63 -15.70 -11.00 13.72
C LYS A 63 -15.80 -9.68 12.94
N ARG A 64 -15.98 -9.79 11.62
CA ARG A 64 -16.05 -8.65 10.69
C ARG A 64 -17.48 -8.25 10.30
N THR A 65 -18.48 -9.00 10.75
CA THR A 65 -19.89 -8.67 10.54
C THR A 65 -20.38 -7.69 11.61
N ALA A 66 -21.39 -6.90 11.25
CA ALA A 66 -22.02 -5.99 12.19
C ALA A 66 -22.65 -6.76 13.38
N PRO A 67 -22.60 -6.21 14.61
CA PRO A 67 -23.32 -6.78 15.75
C PRO A 67 -24.84 -6.83 15.50
N SER A 68 -25.53 -7.81 16.09
CA SER A 68 -26.98 -7.99 15.91
C SER A 68 -27.82 -6.86 16.49
N TRP A 69 -27.33 -6.16 17.52
CA TRP A 69 -28.00 -4.99 18.11
C TRP A 69 -27.86 -3.72 17.26
N PHE A 70 -27.00 -3.74 16.24
CA PHE A 70 -26.75 -2.57 15.42
C PHE A 70 -27.76 -2.50 14.27
N ASN A 71 -28.76 -1.63 14.41
CA ASN A 71 -29.92 -1.59 13.51
C ASN A 71 -29.83 -0.54 12.39
N LYS A 72 -28.75 0.26 12.32
CA LYS A 72 -28.65 1.31 11.29
C LYS A 72 -28.31 0.72 9.93
N LYS A 73 -29.01 1.19 8.89
CA LYS A 73 -28.75 0.78 7.51
C LYS A 73 -27.46 1.41 6.97
N ALA A 74 -26.88 0.76 5.96
CA ALA A 74 -25.69 1.27 5.28
C ALA A 74 -25.92 2.68 4.69
N SER A 75 -27.10 2.94 4.11
CA SER A 75 -27.46 4.24 3.52
C SER A 75 -27.39 5.39 4.53
N GLU A 76 -27.94 5.19 5.73
CA GLU A 76 -27.94 6.20 6.80
C GLU A 76 -26.51 6.56 7.26
N ILE A 77 -25.60 5.58 7.28
CA ILE A 77 -24.20 5.80 7.62
C ILE A 77 -23.51 6.60 6.51
N GLU A 78 -23.77 6.28 5.24
CA GLU A 78 -23.21 7.05 4.13
C GLU A 78 -23.67 8.50 4.13
N ASP A 79 -24.94 8.75 4.47
CA ASP A 79 -25.49 10.10 4.58
C ASP A 79 -24.90 10.87 5.77
N SER A 80 -24.70 10.18 6.89
CA SER A 80 -23.99 10.74 8.05
C SER A 80 -22.54 11.11 7.69
N VAL A 81 -21.83 10.22 6.99
CA VAL A 81 -20.46 10.47 6.49
C VAL A 81 -20.44 11.69 5.57
N ALA A 82 -21.39 11.80 4.63
CA ALA A 82 -21.48 12.94 3.73
C ALA A 82 -21.79 14.25 4.48
N LYS A 83 -22.67 14.21 5.48
CA LYS A 83 -22.99 15.36 6.35
C LYS A 83 -21.76 15.84 7.11
N PHE A 84 -20.99 14.93 7.70
CA PHE A 84 -19.76 15.29 8.41
C PHE A 84 -18.65 15.80 7.47
N ALA A 85 -18.54 15.24 6.27
CA ALA A 85 -17.60 15.72 5.27
C ALA A 85 -17.93 17.14 4.78
N ARG A 86 -19.23 17.46 4.58
CA ARG A 86 -19.68 18.83 4.25
C ARG A 86 -19.38 19.84 5.35
N ARG A 87 -19.29 19.41 6.61
CA ARG A 87 -18.82 20.24 7.74
C ARG A 87 -17.31 20.45 7.74
N GLY A 88 -16.56 19.87 6.80
CA GLY A 88 -15.11 19.97 6.71
C GLY A 88 -14.34 18.98 7.59
N LEU A 89 -15.02 17.99 8.20
CA LEU A 89 -14.35 17.00 9.04
C LEU A 89 -13.53 16.01 8.21
N ARG A 90 -12.35 15.66 8.69
CA ARG A 90 -11.45 14.73 8.00
C ARG A 90 -11.87 13.27 8.22
N PRO A 91 -11.57 12.34 7.29
CA PRO A 91 -11.98 10.94 7.39
C PRO A 91 -11.63 10.27 8.73
N SER A 92 -10.47 10.58 9.33
CA SER A 92 -10.08 10.05 10.65
C SER A 92 -11.07 10.47 11.75
N GLN A 93 -11.41 11.76 11.81
CA GLN A 93 -12.33 12.33 12.80
C GLN A 93 -13.77 11.83 12.59
N ILE A 94 -14.20 11.69 11.33
CA ILE A 94 -15.51 11.11 10.99
C ILE A 94 -15.62 9.70 11.58
N GLY A 95 -14.57 8.88 11.44
CA GLY A 95 -14.53 7.54 12.02
C GLY A 95 -14.66 7.53 13.55
N VAL A 96 -14.03 8.48 14.22
CA VAL A 96 -14.11 8.64 15.69
C VAL A 96 -15.52 9.02 16.12
N ILE A 97 -16.14 10.02 15.48
CA ILE A 97 -17.51 10.47 15.80
C ILE A 97 -18.54 9.37 15.55
N LEU A 98 -18.38 8.61 14.46
CA LEU A 98 -19.26 7.49 14.15
C LEU A 98 -19.13 6.37 15.20
N ARG A 99 -17.92 6.13 15.71
CA ARG A 99 -17.69 5.15 16.76
C ARG A 99 -18.26 5.60 18.10
N ASP A 100 -17.95 6.81 18.52
CA ASP A 100 -18.18 7.27 19.89
C ASP A 100 -19.63 7.77 20.08
N SER A 101 -20.22 8.45 19.10
CA SER A 101 -21.58 9.01 19.22
C SER A 101 -22.66 8.18 18.54
N HIS A 102 -22.32 7.43 17.48
CA HIS A 102 -23.31 6.67 16.69
C HIS A 102 -23.23 5.15 16.90
N GLY A 103 -22.27 4.68 17.70
CA GLY A 103 -22.06 3.26 17.99
C GLY A 103 -21.54 2.43 16.81
N VAL A 104 -21.04 3.06 15.74
CA VAL A 104 -20.51 2.38 14.55
C VAL A 104 -19.06 1.98 14.80
N ALA A 105 -18.84 0.75 15.29
CA ALA A 105 -17.48 0.27 15.58
C ALA A 105 -16.57 0.29 14.34
N GLN A 106 -17.06 -0.20 13.19
CA GLN A 106 -16.33 -0.25 11.93
C GLN A 106 -17.25 0.06 10.74
N VAL A 107 -17.01 1.18 10.05
CA VAL A 107 -17.78 1.57 8.86
C VAL A 107 -17.70 0.50 7.75
N LYS A 108 -16.55 -0.17 7.61
CA LYS A 108 -16.38 -1.25 6.61
C LYS A 108 -17.29 -2.46 6.90
N ALA A 109 -17.55 -2.77 8.17
CA ALA A 109 -18.35 -3.94 8.55
C ALA A 109 -19.83 -3.78 8.17
N VAL A 110 -20.34 -2.55 8.19
CA VAL A 110 -21.74 -2.26 7.85
C VAL A 110 -21.90 -1.95 6.36
N THR A 111 -21.05 -1.08 5.82
CA THR A 111 -21.21 -0.50 4.47
C THR A 111 -20.43 -1.26 3.39
N GLY A 112 -19.54 -2.19 3.76
CA GLY A 112 -18.63 -2.90 2.85
C GLY A 112 -17.46 -2.06 2.29
N ALA A 113 -17.53 -0.74 2.39
CA ALA A 113 -16.49 0.20 1.93
C ALA A 113 -15.86 1.00 3.08
N LYS A 114 -14.63 1.49 2.86
CA LYS A 114 -13.95 2.41 3.80
C LYS A 114 -14.46 3.85 3.59
N ILE A 115 -14.37 4.68 4.63
CA ILE A 115 -14.81 6.10 4.63
C ILE A 115 -14.29 6.86 3.41
N LEU A 116 -12.98 6.79 3.11
CA LEU A 116 -12.38 7.50 1.98
C LEU A 116 -12.97 7.05 0.62
N ARG A 117 -13.36 5.78 0.48
CA ARG A 117 -14.01 5.28 -0.74
C ARG A 117 -15.44 5.79 -0.87
N LEU A 118 -16.17 5.91 0.24
CA LEU A 118 -17.51 6.51 0.26
C LEU A 118 -17.46 7.98 -0.14
N LEU A 119 -16.47 8.73 0.38
CA LEU A 119 -16.28 10.14 0.01
C LEU A 119 -15.93 10.32 -1.46
N LYS A 120 -15.05 9.47 -2.02
CA LYS A 120 -14.72 9.49 -3.46
C LYS A 120 -15.94 9.25 -4.35
N ARG A 121 -16.80 8.28 -3.97
CA ARG A 121 -18.05 8.00 -4.72
C ARG A 121 -18.99 9.20 -4.77
N ARG A 122 -19.02 10.00 -3.70
CA ARG A 122 -19.87 11.20 -3.59
C ARG A 122 -19.18 12.49 -4.05
N GLY A 123 -17.94 12.44 -4.54
CA GLY A 123 -17.19 13.63 -4.95
C GLY A 123 -16.78 14.56 -3.80
N LEU A 124 -16.84 14.09 -2.54
CA LEU A 124 -16.50 14.87 -1.34
C LEU A 124 -15.12 14.49 -0.78
N ALA A 125 -14.26 13.91 -1.61
CA ALA A 125 -12.93 13.50 -1.18
C ALA A 125 -12.01 14.72 -1.10
N PRO A 126 -11.12 14.78 -0.09
CA PRO A 126 -10.11 15.82 -0.06
C PRO A 126 -9.10 15.62 -1.21
N GLU A 127 -8.75 16.73 -1.87
CA GLU A 127 -7.72 16.77 -2.93
C GLU A 127 -6.36 16.27 -2.42
N LEU A 128 -5.99 16.71 -1.21
CA LEU A 128 -4.75 16.28 -0.57
C LEU A 128 -5.01 15.13 0.41
N PRO A 129 -4.20 14.05 0.37
CA PRO A 129 -4.23 13.01 1.40
C PRO A 129 -4.05 13.58 2.80
N GLU A 130 -4.86 13.08 3.75
CA GLU A 130 -4.95 13.61 5.12
C GLU A 130 -3.62 13.54 5.88
N ASP A 131 -2.86 12.47 5.68
CA ASP A 131 -1.53 12.27 6.28
C ASP A 131 -0.51 13.32 5.79
N LEU A 132 -0.53 13.62 4.49
CA LEU A 132 0.33 14.64 3.90
C LEU A 132 -0.05 16.04 4.39
N TYR A 133 -1.35 16.34 4.40
CA TYR A 133 -1.90 17.61 4.93
C TYR A 133 -1.43 17.90 6.35
N HIS A 134 -1.55 16.94 7.28
CA HIS A 134 -1.18 17.15 8.67
C HIS A 134 0.33 17.24 8.90
N LEU A 135 1.15 16.59 8.07
CA LEU A 135 2.61 16.77 8.13
C LEU A 135 3.01 18.16 7.65
N ILE A 136 2.41 18.66 6.56
CA ILE A 136 2.66 20.02 6.06
C ILE A 136 2.20 21.04 7.12
N LYS A 137 1.01 20.86 7.71
CA LYS A 137 0.51 21.72 8.81
C LYS A 137 1.51 21.83 9.96
N LYS A 138 2.07 20.69 10.37
CA LYS A 138 3.07 20.64 11.43
C LYS A 138 4.38 21.34 11.00
N ALA A 139 4.84 21.11 9.77
CA ALA A 139 6.04 21.76 9.24
C ALA A 139 5.91 23.29 9.21
N VAL A 140 4.76 23.80 8.75
CA VAL A 140 4.46 25.25 8.73
C VAL A 140 4.47 25.82 10.14
N SER A 141 3.84 25.15 11.11
CA SER A 141 3.85 25.59 12.51
C SER A 141 5.25 25.62 13.11
N VAL A 142 6.09 24.61 12.84
CA VAL A 142 7.48 24.56 13.33
C VAL A 142 8.33 25.63 12.66
N ARG A 143 8.10 25.92 11.38
CA ARG A 143 8.81 26.99 10.65
C ARG A 143 8.49 28.36 11.23
N LYS A 144 7.20 28.65 11.47
CA LYS A 144 6.77 29.89 12.14
C LYS A 144 7.41 30.05 13.53
N HIS A 145 7.53 28.96 14.29
CA HIS A 145 8.25 28.98 15.58
C HIS A 145 9.73 29.32 15.42
N LEU A 146 10.40 28.74 14.42
CA LEU A 146 11.84 28.94 14.15
C LEU A 146 12.18 30.33 13.58
N GLU A 147 11.24 31.02 12.95
CA GLU A 147 11.42 32.40 12.48
C GLU A 147 11.74 33.35 13.63
N SER A 148 11.03 33.18 14.75
CA SER A 148 11.28 33.91 16.01
C SER A 148 12.43 33.27 16.80
N ASN A 149 12.48 31.94 16.88
CA ASN A 149 13.43 31.19 17.70
C ASN A 149 14.58 30.61 16.89
N ARG A 150 15.40 31.47 16.26
CA ARG A 150 16.46 31.06 15.33
C ARG A 150 17.55 30.17 15.94
N LYS A 151 17.72 30.20 17.26
CA LYS A 151 18.75 29.43 18.00
C LYS A 151 18.29 28.02 18.40
N ASP A 152 17.01 27.68 18.24
CA ASP A 152 16.47 26.38 18.60
C ASP A 152 16.94 25.29 17.62
N LYS A 153 17.98 24.55 18.00
CA LYS A 153 18.58 23.47 17.20
C LYS A 153 17.73 22.20 17.19
N ASP A 154 16.96 21.95 18.24
CA ASP A 154 16.12 20.75 18.37
C ASP A 154 14.90 20.86 17.46
N SER A 155 14.24 22.01 17.43
CA SER A 155 13.15 22.26 16.46
C SER A 155 13.63 22.22 15.01
N LYS A 156 14.85 22.69 14.72
CA LYS A 156 15.47 22.53 13.38
C LYS A 156 15.66 21.07 13.00
N PHE A 157 16.20 20.26 13.91
CA PHE A 157 16.36 18.82 13.69
C PHE A 157 15.00 18.15 13.45
N ARG A 158 13.99 18.47 14.26
CA ARG A 158 12.63 17.94 14.08
C ARG A 158 11.98 18.38 12.78
N LEU A 159 12.21 19.61 12.32
CA LEU A 159 11.74 20.09 11.01
C LEU A 159 12.30 19.22 9.87
N ILE A 160 13.61 18.93 9.88
CA ILE A 160 14.26 18.05 8.90
C ILE A 160 13.60 16.66 8.87
N LEU A 161 13.28 16.09 10.04
CA LEU A 161 12.59 14.81 10.13
C LEU A 161 11.17 14.86 9.56
N ILE A 162 10.43 15.95 9.77
CA ILE A 162 9.08 16.13 9.24
C ILE A 162 9.12 16.30 7.72
N GLU A 163 9.97 17.17 7.20
CA GLU A 163 10.14 17.39 5.75
C GLU A 163 10.59 16.10 5.04
N SER A 164 11.48 15.32 5.68
CA SER A 164 11.87 14.00 5.18
C SER A 164 10.67 13.04 5.07
N ARG A 165 9.71 13.07 6.01
CA ARG A 165 8.47 12.27 5.91
C ARG A 165 7.57 12.76 4.79
N ILE A 166 7.44 14.07 4.61
CA ILE A 166 6.65 14.69 3.53
C ILE A 166 7.19 14.21 2.17
N HIS A 167 8.49 14.30 1.94
CA HIS A 167 9.11 13.83 0.68
C HIS A 167 8.93 12.33 0.44
N ARG A 168 8.97 11.50 1.50
CA ARG A 168 8.69 10.06 1.39
C ARG A 168 7.24 9.78 0.99
N LEU A 169 6.28 10.44 1.64
CA LEU A 169 4.86 10.27 1.29
C LEU A 169 4.53 10.84 -0.09
N ALA A 170 5.08 11.99 -0.45
CA ALA A 170 4.90 12.58 -1.76
C ALA A 170 5.36 11.63 -2.88
N ARG A 171 6.52 10.96 -2.71
CA ARG A 171 6.98 9.92 -3.66
C ARG A 171 5.99 8.76 -3.76
N TYR A 172 5.47 8.28 -2.63
CA TYR A 172 4.47 7.21 -2.61
C TYR A 172 3.18 7.60 -3.34
N TYR A 173 2.67 8.81 -3.09
CA TYR A 173 1.42 9.27 -3.69
C TYR A 173 1.56 9.63 -5.17
N LYS A 174 2.73 10.07 -5.62
CA LYS A 174 3.05 10.21 -7.05
C LYS A 174 3.08 8.85 -7.74
N ARG A 175 3.71 7.84 -7.13
CA ARG A 175 3.72 6.46 -7.66
C ARG A 175 2.32 5.85 -7.75
N THR A 176 1.46 6.11 -6.76
CA THR A 176 0.07 5.60 -6.73
C THR A 176 -0.93 6.47 -7.51
N ARG A 177 -0.45 7.50 -8.24
CA ARG A 177 -1.26 8.42 -9.07
C ARG A 177 -2.36 9.16 -8.30
N GLN A 178 -2.19 9.32 -6.99
CA GLN A 178 -3.10 10.14 -6.17
C GLN A 178 -2.69 11.62 -6.17
N LEU A 179 -1.41 11.90 -6.47
CA LEU A 179 -0.89 13.24 -6.69
C LEU A 179 -0.42 13.39 -8.13
N THR A 180 -0.47 14.61 -8.65
CA THR A 180 0.11 14.94 -9.96
C THR A 180 1.62 14.66 -9.97
N PRO A 181 2.20 14.17 -11.09
CA PRO A 181 3.64 13.88 -11.16
C PRO A 181 4.52 15.11 -10.85
N ASN A 182 4.07 16.30 -11.25
CA ASN A 182 4.76 17.56 -11.00
C ASN A 182 4.56 18.11 -9.57
N TRP A 183 3.85 17.39 -8.69
CA TRP A 183 3.64 17.85 -7.33
C TRP A 183 4.97 17.90 -6.56
N LYS A 184 5.26 19.07 -5.99
CA LYS A 184 6.45 19.35 -5.20
C LYS A 184 6.05 20.05 -3.91
N TYR A 185 6.66 19.63 -2.81
CA TYR A 185 6.58 20.36 -1.56
C TYR A 185 7.55 21.54 -1.63
N ASP A 186 7.01 22.75 -1.54
CA ASP A 186 7.78 23.97 -1.33
C ASP A 186 7.33 24.59 -0.02
N SER A 187 8.31 24.89 0.83
CA SER A 187 8.07 25.50 2.13
C SER A 187 7.47 26.90 2.06
N ALA A 188 7.71 27.65 0.99
CA ALA A 188 7.17 29.01 0.84
C ALA A 188 5.67 28.99 0.53
N THR A 189 5.21 28.01 -0.25
CA THR A 189 3.80 27.84 -0.64
C THR A 189 3.03 26.89 0.29
N ALA A 190 3.72 26.19 1.20
CA ALA A 190 3.09 25.26 2.13
C ALA A 190 2.00 25.87 3.02
N SER A 191 2.08 27.18 3.32
CA SER A 191 1.08 27.89 4.12
C SER A 191 -0.27 28.02 3.41
N THR A 192 -0.29 28.21 2.09
CA THR A 192 -1.53 28.38 1.32
C THR A 192 -2.26 27.04 1.11
N LEU A 193 -1.53 25.93 1.15
CA LEU A 193 -2.10 24.58 1.01
C LEU A 193 -2.81 24.06 2.28
N VAL A 194 -2.61 24.74 3.41
CA VAL A 194 -3.05 24.27 4.73
C VAL A 194 -3.83 25.34 5.52
N ALA A 195 -4.05 26.49 4.91
CA ALA A 195 -4.92 27.54 5.43
C ALA A 195 -6.39 27.09 5.45
#